data_AF-A0A7S0S3D6-F1
#
_entry.id   AF-A0A7S0S3D6-F1
#
_cell.length_a   1.000
_cell.length_b   1.000
_cell.length_c   1.000
_cell.angle_alpha   90.00
_cell.angle_beta   90.00
_cell.angle_gamma   90.00
#
_symmetry.space_group_name_H-M   'P 1'
#
loop_
_entity.id
_entity.type
_entity.pdbx_description
1 polymer ?
#
loop_
_entity_poly.entity_id
_entity_poly.type
_entity_poly.pdbx_seq_one_letter_code
_entity_poly.pdbx_strand_id
1 'polypeptide(L)'
;APLVAAITLASEESKITIQNRPTVLNTGEYTGELRWDEARAGKDLHVIDGLTVTKMANEGGDYATVLGTLCLASGQHSWNIYINHVEDSNLFIGVAVGGHDLNADPQEMKHRTYYLSNGTIRVAGKLITRCAEPYAEG
;
A
#
# COMPACT_ATOMS: atom_id res chain seq x y z
N ALA A 1 -2.28 16.91 6.38
CA ALA A 1 -2.69 15.73 7.16
C ALA A 1 -1.53 14.73 7.14
N PRO A 2 -1.34 13.95 8.22
CA PRO A 2 -0.19 13.07 8.32
C PRO A 2 -0.22 11.96 7.26
N LEU A 3 0.98 11.51 6.88
CA LEU A 3 1.15 10.37 5.97
C LEU A 3 0.89 9.06 6.73
N VAL A 4 0.38 8.06 6.03
CA VAL A 4 0.25 6.69 6.51
C VAL A 4 0.75 5.73 5.45
N ALA A 5 1.20 4.54 5.85
CA ALA A 5 1.48 3.47 4.91
C ALA A 5 0.21 3.13 4.12
N ALA A 6 0.35 2.79 2.84
CA ALA A 6 -0.76 2.44 1.97
C ALA A 6 -0.37 1.33 1.01
N ILE A 7 -1.29 0.39 0.79
CA ILE A 7 -1.22 -0.57 -0.31
C ILE A 7 -2.53 -0.55 -1.08
N THR A 8 -2.44 -0.65 -2.41
CA THR A 8 -3.58 -0.88 -3.29
C THR A 8 -3.38 -2.20 -4.05
N LEU A 9 -4.41 -3.06 -4.02
CA LEU A 9 -4.48 -4.32 -4.74
C LEU A 9 -5.48 -4.19 -5.89
N ALA A 10 -5.12 -4.66 -7.08
CA ALA A 10 -5.96 -4.60 -8.27
C ALA A 10 -6.57 -5.95 -8.66
N SER A 11 -5.87 -7.06 -8.45
CA SER A 11 -6.36 -8.39 -8.81
C SER A 11 -6.93 -9.11 -7.60
N GLU A 12 -7.98 -9.89 -7.81
CA GLU A 12 -8.47 -10.86 -6.83
C GLU A 12 -7.36 -11.83 -6.42
N GLU A 13 -7.50 -12.41 -5.23
CA GLU A 13 -6.55 -13.33 -4.59
C GLU A 13 -5.16 -12.73 -4.28
N SER A 14 -4.87 -11.52 -4.77
CA SER A 14 -3.65 -10.78 -4.42
C SER A 14 -3.55 -10.64 -2.91
N LYS A 15 -2.37 -11.00 -2.39
CA LYS A 15 -2.13 -11.14 -0.96
C LYS A 15 -0.78 -10.59 -0.58
N ILE A 16 -0.78 -9.71 0.41
CA ILE A 16 0.42 -9.12 0.98
C ILE A 16 0.41 -9.24 2.50
N THR A 17 1.59 -9.17 3.11
CA THR A 17 1.75 -9.12 4.55
C THR A 17 2.72 -8.01 4.93
N ILE A 18 2.32 -7.14 5.87
CA ILE A 18 3.26 -6.23 6.50
C ILE A 18 4.01 -6.94 7.61
N GLN A 19 5.33 -6.77 7.65
CA GLN A 19 6.11 -7.32 8.74
C GLN A 19 5.80 -6.56 10.03
N ASN A 20 5.29 -7.27 11.04
CA ASN A 20 4.97 -6.69 12.36
C ASN A 20 6.21 -6.33 13.21
N ARG A 21 7.31 -5.92 12.58
CA ARG A 21 8.52 -5.44 13.26
C ARG A 21 8.97 -4.16 12.57
N PRO A 22 8.42 -2.99 12.94
CA PRO A 22 8.96 -1.74 12.44
C PRO A 22 10.43 -1.64 12.87
N THR A 23 11.33 -1.45 11.91
CA THR A 23 12.69 -1.03 12.23
C THR A 23 12.63 0.49 12.35
N VAL A 24 12.30 0.98 13.55
CA VAL A 24 12.30 2.42 13.84
C VAL A 24 13.76 2.87 13.90
N LEU A 25 14.18 3.67 12.92
CA LEU A 25 15.50 4.28 12.89
C LEU A 25 15.34 5.72 13.39
N ASN A 26 15.91 6.01 14.56
CA ASN A 26 16.02 7.33 15.20
C ASN A 26 14.73 8.06 15.65
N THR A 27 14.40 7.83 16.93
CA THR A 27 13.87 8.74 17.96
C THR A 27 13.02 9.95 17.54
N GLY A 28 11.71 9.71 17.41
CA GLY A 28 10.63 10.53 17.97
C GLY A 28 9.65 9.58 18.68
N GLU A 29 8.85 10.06 19.64
CA GLU A 29 8.03 9.28 20.59
C GLU A 29 6.96 8.35 19.97
N TYR A 30 7.32 7.35 19.17
CA TYR A 30 6.36 6.42 18.58
C TYR A 30 6.83 4.97 18.75
N THR A 31 6.20 4.30 19.72
CA THR A 31 6.41 2.88 20.08
C THR A 31 5.26 1.98 19.60
N GLY A 32 4.51 2.41 18.58
CA GLY A 32 3.35 1.66 18.07
C GLY A 32 3.72 0.60 17.02
N GLU A 33 3.00 -0.52 17.02
CA GLU A 33 3.07 -1.49 15.92
C GLU A 33 2.37 -0.95 14.67
N LEU A 34 3.07 -1.00 13.53
CA LEU A 34 2.46 -0.70 12.24
C LEU A 34 1.65 -1.92 11.77
N ARG A 35 0.34 -1.74 11.69
CA ARG A 35 -0.63 -2.74 11.21
C ARG A 35 -1.48 -2.15 10.08
N TRP A 36 -2.13 -3.01 9.32
CA TRP A 36 -3.23 -2.62 8.44
C TRP A 36 -4.49 -2.35 9.25
N ASP A 37 -5.15 -1.25 8.92
CA ASP A 37 -6.37 -0.81 9.57
C ASP A 37 -7.59 -1.30 8.78
N GLU A 38 -8.30 -2.30 9.31
CA GLU A 38 -9.51 -2.86 8.71
C GLU A 38 -10.61 -1.81 8.52
N ALA A 39 -10.71 -0.83 9.43
CA ALA A 39 -11.68 0.26 9.30
C ALA A 39 -11.30 1.28 8.20
N ARG A 40 -10.05 1.22 7.71
CA ARG A 40 -9.54 2.03 6.60
C ARG A 40 -9.05 1.13 5.46
N ALA A 41 -9.86 0.13 5.14
CA ALA A 41 -9.69 -0.74 3.99
C ALA A 41 -10.81 -0.52 2.95
N GLY A 42 -10.47 -0.66 1.67
CA GLY A 42 -11.44 -0.73 0.57
C GLY A 42 -12.34 -1.96 0.72
N LYS A 43 -13.49 -1.94 0.05
CA LYS A 43 -14.58 -2.90 0.28
C LYS A 43 -14.18 -4.36 0.07
N ASP A 44 -13.32 -4.59 -0.92
CA ASP A 44 -12.93 -5.94 -1.32
C ASP A 44 -11.75 -6.50 -0.53
N LEU A 45 -11.22 -5.75 0.44
CA LEU A 45 -10.06 -6.17 1.20
C LEU A 45 -10.47 -6.87 2.48
N HIS A 46 -9.93 -8.06 2.67
CA HIS A 46 -9.99 -8.77 3.93
C HIS A 46 -8.66 -8.63 4.67
N VAL A 47 -8.71 -8.07 5.89
CA VAL A 47 -7.54 -7.88 6.75
C VAL A 47 -7.50 -8.97 7.81
N ILE A 48 -6.42 -9.73 7.87
CA ILE A 48 -6.22 -10.84 8.80
C ILE A 48 -5.17 -10.43 9.84
N ASP A 49 -5.56 -10.44 11.11
CA ASP A 49 -4.75 -10.07 12.29
C ASP A 49 -4.11 -8.67 12.25
N GLY A 50 -4.59 -7.80 11.35
CA GLY A 50 -3.98 -6.50 11.07
C GLY A 50 -2.64 -6.59 10.34
N LEU A 51 -2.25 -7.76 9.81
CA LEU A 51 -0.94 -7.98 9.19
C LEU A 51 -1.03 -8.37 7.72
N THR A 52 -1.97 -9.24 7.40
CA THR A 52 -2.14 -9.77 6.05
C THR A 52 -3.37 -9.15 5.43
N VAL A 53 -3.27 -8.79 4.15
CA VAL A 53 -4.40 -8.27 3.38
C VAL A 53 -4.54 -9.11 2.14
N THR A 54 -5.76 -9.57 1.89
CA THR A 54 -6.14 -10.27 0.66
C THR A 54 -7.24 -9.48 -0.03
N LYS A 55 -7.16 -9.30 -1.35
CA LYS A 55 -8.29 -8.82 -2.14
C LYS A 55 -9.17 -10.02 -2.49
N MET A 56 -10.40 -10.01 -2.00
CA MET A 56 -11.31 -11.16 -2.07
C MET A 56 -12.26 -11.11 -3.27
N ALA A 57 -12.51 -9.92 -3.81
CA ALA A 57 -13.50 -9.68 -4.87
C ALA A 57 -13.18 -8.37 -5.62
N ASN A 58 -14.06 -7.99 -6.55
CA ASN A 58 -14.07 -6.70 -7.25
C ASN A 58 -15.41 -5.95 -7.09
N GLU A 59 -16.13 -6.11 -5.98
CA GLU A 59 -17.41 -5.44 -5.74
C GLU A 59 -17.23 -3.92 -5.52
N GLY A 60 -16.09 -3.51 -4.97
CA GLY A 60 -15.68 -2.12 -4.83
C GLY A 60 -15.09 -1.51 -6.09
N GLY A 61 -14.82 -2.33 -7.11
CA GLY A 61 -14.13 -1.98 -8.35
C GLY A 61 -12.76 -2.62 -8.46
N ASP A 62 -12.03 -2.27 -9.52
CA ASP A 62 -10.74 -2.87 -9.84
C ASP A 62 -9.72 -2.65 -8.73
N TYR A 63 -9.74 -1.49 -8.06
CA TYR A 63 -8.74 -1.15 -7.06
C TYR A 63 -9.33 -1.16 -5.65
N ALA A 64 -8.57 -1.69 -4.68
CA ALA A 64 -8.92 -1.55 -3.28
C ALA A 64 -7.67 -1.27 -2.44
N THR A 65 -7.75 -0.21 -1.62
CA THR A 65 -6.64 0.32 -0.82
C THR A 65 -6.85 0.05 0.65
N VAL A 66 -5.80 -0.36 1.36
CA VAL A 66 -5.74 -0.37 2.83
C VAL A 66 -4.70 0.63 3.35
N LEU A 67 -5.04 1.32 4.44
CA LEU A 67 -4.15 2.25 5.13
C LEU A 67 -3.58 1.65 6.41
N GLY A 68 -2.36 2.04 6.75
CA GLY A 68 -1.69 1.64 7.99
C GLY A 68 -2.21 2.41 9.22
N THR A 69 -2.19 1.78 10.38
CA THR A 69 -2.61 2.34 11.69
C THR A 69 -1.76 3.51 12.15
N LEU A 70 -0.47 3.55 11.77
CA LEU A 70 0.47 4.55 12.25
C LEU A 70 0.51 5.80 11.36
N CYS A 71 0.42 6.94 12.02
CA CYS A 71 0.66 8.26 11.45
C CYS A 71 2.17 8.56 11.40
N LEU A 72 2.70 8.78 10.20
CA LEU A 72 4.10 9.07 9.89
C LEU A 72 4.29 10.60 9.81
N ALA A 73 4.36 11.28 10.96
CA ALA A 73 4.40 12.75 11.02
C ALA A 73 5.82 13.35 11.02
N SER A 74 6.80 12.63 11.59
CA SER A 74 8.19 13.09 11.71
C SER A 74 9.14 11.92 11.96
N GLY A 75 10.44 12.12 11.76
CA GLY A 75 11.46 11.08 11.92
C GLY A 75 11.61 10.18 10.69
N GLN A 76 12.44 9.14 10.82
CA GLN A 76 12.66 8.15 9.77
C GLN A 76 11.89 6.86 10.08
N HIS A 77 11.07 6.44 9.12
CA HIS A 77 10.23 5.25 9.23
C HIS A 77 10.61 4.23 8.17
N SER A 78 10.66 2.97 8.56
CA SER A 78 10.86 1.86 7.62
C SER A 78 9.96 0.69 7.98
N TRP A 79 9.41 0.05 6.95
CA TRP A 79 8.59 -1.14 7.07
C TRP A 79 8.86 -2.06 5.88
N ASN A 80 8.67 -3.35 6.10
CA ASN A 80 8.82 -4.36 5.06
C ASN A 80 7.46 -4.91 4.68
N ILE A 81 7.24 -5.08 3.39
CA ILE A 81 6.07 -5.74 2.81
C ILE A 81 6.53 -7.04 2.16
N TYR A 82 5.92 -8.14 2.57
CA TYR A 82 6.02 -9.41 1.87
C TYR A 82 4.89 -9.49 0.86
N ILE A 83 5.24 -9.70 -0.40
CA ILE A 83 4.29 -9.99 -1.47
C ILE A 83 4.11 -11.50 -1.47
N ASN A 84 2.98 -11.97 -0.95
CA ASN A 84 2.73 -13.41 -0.83
C ASN A 84 2.28 -13.97 -2.18
N HIS A 85 1.42 -13.23 -2.88
CA HIS A 85 0.88 -13.58 -4.19
C HIS A 85 0.29 -12.32 -4.86
N VAL A 86 0.49 -12.17 -6.17
CA VAL A 86 -0.11 -11.11 -7.01
C VAL A 86 -0.25 -11.69 -8.42
N GLU A 87 -1.44 -11.59 -9.02
CA GLU A 87 -1.69 -12.10 -10.37
C GLU A 87 -1.30 -11.10 -11.47
N ASP A 88 -1.87 -9.89 -11.45
CA ASP A 88 -1.50 -8.85 -12.42
C ASP A 88 -0.56 -7.85 -11.77
N SER A 89 0.42 -7.35 -12.52
CA SER A 89 1.50 -6.44 -12.07
C SER A 89 1.03 -5.03 -11.60
N ASN A 90 -0.15 -4.94 -11.00
CA ASN A 90 -0.85 -3.76 -10.49
C ASN A 90 -0.96 -3.82 -8.95
N LEU A 91 0.18 -4.03 -8.28
CA LEU A 91 0.32 -3.81 -6.85
C LEU A 91 0.97 -2.45 -6.63
N PHE A 92 0.36 -1.62 -5.79
CA PHE A 92 0.88 -0.29 -5.42
C PHE A 92 1.26 -0.30 -3.95
N ILE A 93 2.51 0.05 -3.62
CA ILE A 93 3.02 0.11 -2.26
C ILE A 93 3.59 1.51 -2.02
N GLY A 94 3.19 2.16 -0.92
CA GLY A 94 3.76 3.46 -0.61
C GLY A 94 3.10 4.17 0.57
N VAL A 95 2.93 5.48 0.42
CA VAL A 95 2.35 6.35 1.45
C VAL A 95 1.24 7.22 0.89
N ALA A 96 0.26 7.53 1.74
CA ALA A 96 -0.88 8.37 1.38
C ALA A 96 -1.29 9.28 2.54
N VAL A 97 -1.97 10.38 2.20
CA VAL A 97 -2.76 11.15 3.15
C VAL A 97 -4.15 10.53 3.22
N GLY A 98 -4.71 10.26 4.40
CA GLY A 98 -6.05 9.68 4.54
C GLY A 98 -7.19 10.57 4.01
N GLY A 99 -8.43 10.04 4.01
CA GLY A 99 -9.64 10.78 3.63
C GLY A 99 -9.97 10.80 2.12
N HIS A 100 -9.34 9.93 1.34
CA HIS A 100 -9.68 9.67 -0.07
C HIS A 100 -10.56 8.42 -0.19
N ASP A 101 -11.21 8.26 -1.34
CA ASP A 101 -11.88 7.00 -1.68
C ASP A 101 -10.85 5.87 -1.77
N LEU A 102 -11.07 4.81 -1.00
CA LEU A 102 -10.17 3.66 -0.91
C LEU A 102 -10.32 2.70 -2.10
N ASN A 103 -11.34 2.87 -2.94
CA ASN A 103 -11.60 1.99 -4.09
C ASN A 103 -11.31 2.66 -5.44
N ALA A 104 -10.93 3.93 -5.44
CA ALA A 104 -10.58 4.64 -6.66
C ALA A 104 -9.17 4.28 -7.16
N ASP A 105 -8.92 4.52 -8.45
CA ASP A 105 -7.62 4.26 -9.07
C ASP A 105 -6.51 5.05 -8.35
N PRO A 106 -5.51 4.35 -7.78
CA PRO A 106 -4.41 5.00 -7.06
C PRO A 106 -3.60 5.97 -7.93
N GLN A 107 -3.65 5.83 -9.26
CA GLN A 107 -2.96 6.68 -10.23
C GLN A 107 -3.68 8.01 -10.47
N GLU A 108 -4.96 8.13 -10.13
CA GLU A 108 -5.71 9.39 -10.26
C GLU A 108 -5.60 10.27 -8.99
N MET A 109 -4.96 9.75 -7.94
CA MET A 109 -4.92 10.39 -6.63
C MET A 109 -3.73 11.34 -6.47
N LYS A 110 -4.04 12.62 -6.18
CA LYS A 110 -3.06 13.71 -6.08
C LYS A 110 -2.18 13.71 -4.82
N HIS A 111 -2.50 12.93 -3.79
CA HIS A 111 -1.86 13.01 -2.47
C HIS A 111 -1.17 11.70 -2.04
N ARG A 112 -0.59 10.98 -3.01
CA ARG A 112 0.05 9.67 -2.78
C ARG A 112 1.39 9.55 -3.49
N THR A 113 2.30 8.77 -2.89
CA THR A 113 3.55 8.34 -3.53
C THR A 113 3.56 6.82 -3.51
N TYR A 114 3.70 6.20 -4.68
CA TYR A 114 3.65 4.76 -4.86
C TYR A 114 4.83 4.23 -5.66
N TYR A 115 5.32 3.08 -5.22
CA TYR A 115 6.09 2.13 -6.01
C TYR A 115 5.12 1.06 -6.55
N LEU A 116 5.22 0.78 -7.85
CA LEU A 116 4.41 -0.20 -8.55
C LEU A 116 5.21 -1.48 -8.75
N SER A 117 4.57 -2.65 -8.68
CA SER A 117 5.25 -3.94 -8.88
C SER A 117 5.91 -4.09 -10.25
N ASN A 118 5.47 -3.34 -11.26
CA ASN A 118 6.12 -3.23 -12.57
C ASN A 118 7.40 -2.35 -12.60
N GLY A 119 7.95 -2.01 -11.44
CA GLY A 119 9.15 -1.19 -11.31
C GLY A 119 8.94 0.31 -11.56
N THR A 120 7.70 0.76 -11.69
CA THR A 120 7.39 2.18 -11.89
C THR A 120 7.27 2.91 -10.55
N ILE A 121 7.76 4.16 -10.50
CA ILE A 121 7.51 5.07 -9.37
C ILE A 121 6.58 6.19 -9.84
N ARG A 122 5.50 6.41 -9.09
CA ARG A 122 4.54 7.50 -9.30
C ARG A 122 4.41 8.37 -8.06
N VAL A 123 4.30 9.68 -8.27
CA VAL A 123 4.01 10.67 -7.23
C VAL A 123 2.84 11.51 -7.70
N ALA A 124 1.78 11.60 -6.89
CA ALA A 124 0.56 12.33 -7.21
C ALA A 124 -0.03 11.95 -8.58
N GLY A 125 -0.04 10.65 -8.90
CA GLY A 125 -0.47 10.11 -10.19
C GLY A 125 0.51 10.28 -11.35
N LYS A 126 1.49 11.18 -11.24
CA LYS A 126 2.49 11.42 -12.28
C LYS A 126 3.58 10.35 -12.25
N LEU A 127 3.90 9.81 -13.42
CA LEU A 127 5.07 8.97 -13.65
C LEU A 127 6.35 9.77 -13.36
N ILE A 128 7.17 9.29 -12.43
CA ILE A 128 8.47 9.89 -12.10
C ILE A 128 9.60 9.12 -12.76
N THR A 129 9.61 7.79 -12.64
CA THR A 129 10.66 6.94 -13.23
C THR A 129 10.19 5.50 -13.41
N ARG A 130 10.92 4.74 -14.23
CA ARG A 130 10.84 3.27 -14.30
C ARG A 130 12.20 2.70 -13.92
N CYS A 131 12.23 1.94 -12.85
CA CYS A 131 13.43 1.34 -12.26
C CYS A 131 13.65 -0.12 -12.71
N ALA A 132 12.70 -0.71 -13.44
CA ALA A 132 12.83 -2.03 -14.03
C ALA A 132 12.26 -2.04 -15.45
N GLU A 133 12.86 -2.83 -16.34
CA GLU A 133 12.23 -3.19 -17.61
C GLU A 133 11.09 -4.19 -17.33
N PRO A 134 9.95 -4.11 -18.04
CA PRO A 134 8.91 -5.11 -17.94
C PRO A 134 9.52 -6.49 -18.21
N TYR A 135 9.18 -7.48 -17.38
CA TYR A 135 9.53 -8.86 -17.69
C TYR A 135 8.89 -9.23 -19.03
N ALA A 136 9.71 -9.51 -20.04
CA ALA A 136 9.26 -10.05 -21.31
C ALA A 136 9.24 -11.58 -21.18
N GLU A 137 8.05 -12.18 -21.19
CA GLU A 137 7.95 -13.61 -21.44
C GLU A 137 8.46 -13.90 -22.85
N GLY A 138 9.47 -14.77 -22.93
CA GLY A 138 10.04 -15.28 -24.19
C GLY A 138 9.34 -16.55 -24.65
#